data_AF-A0A948RHF9-F1
#
_entry.id   AF-A0A948RHF9-F1
#
_cell.length_a   1.000
_cell.length_b   1.000
_cell.length_c   1.000
_cell.angle_alpha   90.00
_cell.angle_beta   90.00
_cell.angle_gamma   90.00
#
_symmetry.space_group_name_H-M   'P 1'
#
loop_
_entity.id
_entity.type
_entity.pdbx_description
1 polymer ?
#
loop_
_entity_poly.entity_id
_entity_poly.type
_entity_poly.pdbx_seq_one_letter_code
_entity_poly.pdbx_strand_id
1 'polypeptide(L)'
;PGQVRRGLRLLPSAIAAFESFVQSLGHDLYFVEPLYYHNAVIFENYGFSYQIGKKLMERIEAGFVEGGDLHAQPGSTPFRQHEAEHSIRLRSWAIHDGLLGELFTNVTMYKRVGKSAGINTHPSCAW
;
A
#
# COMPACT_ATOMS: atom_id res chain seq x y z
N PRO A 1 -0.16 -10.40 -1.63
CA PRO A 1 -1.64 -10.18 -1.59
C PRO A 1 -2.34 -11.41 -1.00
N GLY A 2 -2.44 -11.46 0.34
CA GLY A 2 -2.74 -12.73 1.04
C GLY A 2 -4.22 -13.00 1.29
N GLN A 3 -5.10 -12.03 1.06
CA GLN A 3 -6.52 -12.14 1.41
C GLN A 3 -7.39 -12.38 0.15
N VAL A 4 -7.91 -13.59 0.03
CA VAL A 4 -8.83 -13.98 -1.07
C VAL A 4 -10.30 -13.69 -0.74
N ARG A 5 -10.63 -13.49 0.54
CA ARG A 5 -11.99 -13.24 1.05
C ARG A 5 -12.11 -11.85 1.68
N ARG A 6 -13.36 -11.42 1.91
CA ARG A 6 -13.63 -10.20 2.66
C ARG A 6 -13.14 -10.38 4.11
N GLY A 7 -12.27 -9.49 4.56
CA GLY A 7 -11.70 -9.52 5.91
C GLY A 7 -12.72 -9.10 6.97
N LEU A 8 -12.40 -9.38 8.23
CA LEU A 8 -13.26 -9.14 9.40
C LEU A 8 -13.44 -7.65 9.77
N ARG A 9 -12.82 -6.73 9.01
CA ARG A 9 -12.84 -5.27 9.28
C ARG A 9 -12.33 -4.88 10.67
N LEU A 10 -11.43 -5.67 11.25
CA LEU A 10 -10.86 -5.46 12.59
C LEU A 10 -9.63 -4.53 12.60
N LEU A 11 -9.12 -4.16 11.43
CA LEU A 11 -7.92 -3.33 11.34
C LEU A 11 -8.08 -1.94 12.00
N PRO A 12 -9.22 -1.20 11.85
CA PRO A 12 -9.41 0.07 12.56
C PRO A 12 -9.31 -0.09 14.08
N SER A 13 -9.98 -1.11 14.66
CA SER A 13 -9.93 -1.38 16.10
C SER A 13 -8.54 -1.80 16.56
N ALA A 14 -7.82 -2.59 15.76
CA ALA A 14 -6.45 -3.00 16.07
C ALA A 14 -5.50 -1.81 16.09
N ILE A 15 -5.61 -0.88 15.13
CA ILE A 15 -4.80 0.34 15.08
C ILE A 15 -5.08 1.23 16.28
N ALA A 16 -6.36 1.47 16.62
CA ALA A 16 -6.71 2.29 17.78
C ALA A 16 -6.19 1.69 19.11
N ALA A 17 -6.32 0.37 19.28
CA ALA A 17 -5.79 -0.33 20.45
C ALA A 17 -4.26 -0.23 20.51
N PHE A 18 -3.58 -0.37 19.36
CA PHE A 18 -2.13 -0.27 19.28
C PHE A 18 -1.62 1.16 19.54
N GLU A 19 -2.30 2.19 19.03
CA GLU A 19 -1.98 3.59 19.34
C GLU A 19 -2.10 3.87 20.84
N SER A 20 -3.16 3.35 21.50
CA SER A 20 -3.32 3.48 22.96
C SER A 20 -2.19 2.78 23.72
N PHE A 21 -1.77 1.60 23.26
CA PHE A 21 -0.64 0.88 23.83
C PHE A 21 0.67 1.66 23.69
N VAL A 22 0.99 2.14 22.48
CA VAL A 22 2.19 2.96 22.21
C VAL A 22 2.22 4.22 23.08
N GLN A 23 1.07 4.90 23.20
CA GLN A 23 0.93 6.07 24.07
C GLN A 23 1.17 5.74 25.55
N SER A 24 0.68 4.59 26.03
CA SER A 24 0.89 4.15 27.41
C SER A 24 2.37 3.87 27.75
N LEU A 25 3.18 3.56 26.73
CA LEU A 25 4.63 3.40 26.85
C LEU A 25 5.39 4.73 26.77
N GLY A 26 4.70 5.86 26.60
CA GLY A 26 5.32 7.18 26.47
C GLY A 26 5.89 7.48 25.08
N HIS A 27 5.52 6.71 24.06
CA HIS A 27 5.93 6.92 22.67
C HIS A 27 4.86 7.68 21.87
N ASP A 28 5.29 8.49 20.91
CA ASP A 28 4.42 9.30 20.06
C ASP A 28 4.39 8.84 18.59
N LEU A 29 5.22 7.85 18.24
CA LEU A 29 5.28 7.24 16.91
C LEU A 29 5.72 5.77 16.95
N TYR A 30 5.38 5.04 15.90
CA TYR A 30 5.84 3.66 15.66
C TYR A 30 5.97 3.37 14.18
N PHE A 31 6.73 2.34 13.83
CA PHE A 31 7.05 1.95 12.45
C PHE A 31 6.37 0.65 12.04
N VAL A 32 6.13 0.49 10.74
CA VAL A 32 5.64 -0.73 10.09
C VAL A 32 6.33 -0.95 8.76
N GLU A 33 6.45 -2.22 8.35
CA GLU A 33 6.99 -2.63 7.06
C GLU A 33 5.89 -3.31 6.23
N PRO A 34 5.25 -2.60 5.29
CA PRO A 34 4.28 -3.22 4.41
C PRO A 34 4.95 -4.22 3.46
N LEU A 35 4.66 -5.50 3.65
CA LEU A 35 5.20 -6.59 2.82
C LEU A 35 4.70 -6.60 1.36
N TYR A 36 3.66 -5.81 1.05
CA TYR A 36 3.07 -5.74 -0.29
C TYR A 36 2.55 -4.33 -0.57
N TYR A 37 2.44 -3.95 -1.86
CA TYR A 37 1.90 -2.66 -2.31
C TYR A 37 0.57 -2.28 -1.64
N HIS A 38 -0.42 -3.18 -1.65
CA HIS A 38 -1.72 -2.89 -1.03
C HIS A 38 -1.65 -2.67 0.49
N ASN A 39 -0.65 -3.23 1.20
CA ASN A 39 -0.47 -2.98 2.63
C ASN A 39 -0.01 -1.53 2.86
N ALA A 40 0.88 -1.01 2.02
CA ALA A 40 1.32 0.37 2.08
C ALA A 40 0.14 1.33 1.84
N VAL A 41 -0.66 1.05 0.81
CA VAL A 41 -1.91 1.76 0.52
C VAL A 41 -2.90 1.71 1.70
N ILE A 42 -3.10 0.54 2.31
CA ILE A 42 -3.92 0.42 3.53
C ILE A 42 -3.40 1.38 4.60
N PHE A 43 -2.10 1.38 4.88
CA PHE A 43 -1.52 2.21 5.94
C PHE A 43 -1.63 3.71 5.63
N GLU A 44 -1.52 4.14 4.37
CA GLU A 44 -1.82 5.52 3.98
C GLU A 44 -3.23 5.95 4.41
N ASN A 45 -4.22 5.10 4.13
CA ASN A 45 -5.62 5.35 4.50
C ASN A 45 -5.84 5.41 6.02
N TYR A 46 -5.00 4.71 6.80
CA TYR A 46 -4.99 4.82 8.26
C TYR A 46 -4.06 5.93 8.77
N GLY A 47 -3.56 6.81 7.90
CA GLY A 47 -2.84 8.02 8.25
C GLY A 47 -1.37 7.80 8.58
N PHE A 48 -0.76 6.71 8.10
CA PHE A 48 0.68 6.52 8.16
C PHE A 48 1.37 7.41 7.10
N SER A 49 2.62 7.78 7.39
CA SER A 49 3.53 8.45 6.46
C SER A 49 4.71 7.53 6.13
N TYR A 50 5.50 7.90 5.14
CA TYR A 50 6.67 7.14 4.72
C TYR A 50 7.92 7.62 5.42
N GLN A 51 8.68 6.69 5.99
CA GLN A 51 10.11 6.91 6.28
C GLN A 51 10.91 6.68 5.00
N ILE A 52 10.64 5.57 4.30
CA ILE A 52 11.26 5.16 3.04
C ILE A 52 10.18 4.54 2.15
N GLY A 53 10.29 4.72 0.83
CA GLY A 53 9.40 4.06 -0.15
C GLY A 53 8.35 4.96 -0.80
N LYS A 54 8.16 6.21 -0.36
CA LYS A 54 7.17 7.12 -0.96
C LYS A 54 7.36 7.29 -2.48
N LYS A 55 8.61 7.54 -2.92
CA LYS A 55 8.94 7.68 -4.35
C LYS A 55 8.66 6.42 -5.16
N LEU A 56 8.85 5.24 -4.56
CA LEU A 56 8.50 3.97 -5.20
C LEU A 56 6.98 3.88 -5.41
N MET A 57 6.20 4.25 -4.40
CA MET A 57 4.74 4.25 -4.48
C MET A 57 4.22 5.25 -5.53
N GLU A 58 4.77 6.46 -5.57
CA GLU A 58 4.49 7.47 -6.60
C GLU A 58 4.92 6.99 -8.01
N ARG A 59 6.05 6.27 -8.13
CA ARG A 59 6.52 5.69 -9.39
C ARG A 59 5.59 4.57 -9.89
N ILE A 60 5.08 3.75 -8.99
CA ILE A 60 4.10 2.70 -9.29
C ILE A 60 2.83 3.34 -9.84
N GLU A 61 2.30 4.36 -9.17
CA GLU A 61 1.14 5.13 -9.67
C GLU A 61 1.40 5.69 -11.07
N ALA A 62 2.54 6.37 -11.27
CA ALA A 62 2.92 6.91 -12.57
C ALA A 62 3.12 5.84 -13.65
N GLY A 63 3.45 4.60 -13.26
CA GLY A 63 3.58 3.48 -14.19
C GLY A 63 2.24 2.93 -14.66
N PHE A 64 1.20 2.97 -13.81
CA PHE A 64 -0.13 2.43 -14.11
C PHE A 64 -1.11 3.43 -14.73
N VAL A 65 -0.80 4.73 -14.72
CA VAL A 65 -1.61 5.73 -15.46
C VAL A 65 -1.39 5.62 -16.97
N GLU A 66 -2.31 6.16 -17.76
CA GLU A 66 -2.27 6.13 -19.23
C GLU A 66 -0.92 6.64 -19.77
N GLY A 67 -0.30 5.86 -20.67
CA GLY A 67 1.03 6.14 -21.21
C GLY A 67 2.20 5.74 -20.30
N GLY A 68 1.92 5.25 -19.09
CA GLY A 68 2.91 4.67 -18.19
C GLY A 68 3.44 3.31 -18.67
N ASP A 69 4.63 2.95 -18.21
CA ASP A 69 5.33 1.73 -18.63
C ASP A 69 4.74 0.43 -18.07
N LEU A 70 3.91 0.51 -17.01
CA LEU A 70 3.20 -0.64 -16.43
C LEU A 70 1.77 -0.78 -17.01
N HIS A 71 1.21 0.29 -17.57
CA HIS A 71 -0.13 0.34 -18.15
C HIS A 71 -0.29 -0.61 -19.35
N ALA A 72 0.69 -0.70 -20.24
CA ALA A 72 0.59 -1.50 -21.48
C ALA A 72 1.06 -2.97 -21.33
N GLN A 73 1.43 -3.41 -20.13
CA GLN A 73 1.93 -4.77 -19.88
C GLN A 73 0.94 -5.84 -19.32
N PRO A 74 -0.39 -5.67 -19.33
CA PRO A 74 -1.29 -6.71 -18.87
C PRO A 74 -1.55 -7.77 -19.96
N GLY A 75 -1.57 -9.06 -19.57
CA GLY A 75 -2.05 -10.15 -20.44
C GLY A 75 -1.22 -11.44 -20.46
N SER A 76 -0.04 -11.50 -19.83
CA SER A 76 0.78 -12.73 -19.88
C SER A 76 0.48 -13.77 -18.79
N THR A 77 -0.17 -13.37 -17.69
CA THR A 77 -0.50 -14.25 -16.55
C THR A 77 -1.85 -13.87 -15.93
N PRO A 78 -2.54 -14.79 -15.21
CA PRO A 78 -3.76 -14.47 -14.46
C PRO A 78 -3.59 -13.34 -13.42
N PHE A 79 -2.35 -12.99 -13.05
CA PHE A 79 -2.01 -11.95 -12.09
C PHE A 79 -1.71 -10.58 -12.74
N ARG A 80 -1.65 -10.50 -14.07
CA ARG A 80 -1.41 -9.28 -14.87
C ARG A 80 -2.63 -8.95 -15.72
N GLN A 81 -3.75 -8.69 -15.05
CA GLN A 81 -5.02 -8.31 -15.67
C GLN A 81 -4.99 -6.82 -16.05
N HIS A 82 -5.68 -6.43 -17.13
CA HIS A 82 -5.69 -5.04 -17.62
C HIS A 82 -6.39 -4.10 -16.63
N GLU A 83 -7.37 -4.63 -15.91
CA GLU A 83 -8.08 -3.99 -14.83
C GLU A 83 -7.17 -3.60 -13.64
N ALA A 84 -5.90 -4.04 -13.62
CA ALA A 84 -4.90 -3.58 -12.66
C ALA A 84 -4.70 -2.07 -12.69
N GLU A 85 -4.93 -1.40 -13.82
CA GLU A 85 -4.88 0.06 -13.91
C GLU A 85 -5.84 0.74 -12.91
N HIS A 86 -6.96 0.10 -12.58
CA HIS A 86 -8.02 0.69 -11.77
C HIS A 86 -8.26 0.03 -10.41
N SER A 87 -7.50 -1.03 -10.06
CA SER A 87 -7.66 -1.76 -8.80
C SER A 87 -6.35 -1.92 -8.03
N ILE A 88 -6.30 -1.40 -6.80
CA ILE A 88 -5.21 -1.57 -5.84
C ILE A 88 -4.86 -3.04 -5.66
N ARG A 89 -5.89 -3.90 -5.57
CA ARG A 89 -5.70 -5.35 -5.38
C ARG A 89 -5.02 -6.00 -6.57
N LEU A 90 -5.46 -5.66 -7.78
CA LEU A 90 -4.88 -6.20 -9.01
C LEU A 90 -3.46 -5.66 -9.25
N ARG A 91 -3.19 -4.37 -8.99
CA ARG A 91 -1.81 -3.82 -8.99
C ARG A 91 -0.90 -4.60 -8.06
N SER A 92 -1.37 -4.87 -6.84
CA SER A 92 -0.57 -5.60 -5.86
C SER A 92 -0.26 -7.03 -6.30
N TRP A 93 -1.15 -7.68 -7.06
CA TRP A 93 -0.87 -8.99 -7.66
C TRP A 93 0.12 -8.89 -8.81
N ALA A 94 -0.06 -7.94 -9.72
CA ALA A 94 0.83 -7.75 -10.85
C ALA A 94 2.27 -7.43 -10.39
N ILE A 95 2.42 -6.54 -9.40
CA ILE A 95 3.72 -6.22 -8.79
C ILE A 95 4.34 -7.46 -8.13
N HIS A 96 3.53 -8.26 -7.41
CA HIS A 96 4.00 -9.51 -6.81
C HIS A 96 4.43 -10.55 -7.86
N ASP A 97 3.77 -10.56 -9.01
CA ASP A 97 4.10 -11.38 -10.18
C ASP A 97 5.32 -10.84 -10.97
N GLY A 98 6.00 -9.82 -10.46
CA GLY A 98 7.23 -9.28 -11.03
C GLY A 98 7.03 -8.23 -12.13
N LEU A 99 5.84 -7.64 -12.26
CA LEU A 99 5.57 -6.58 -13.25
C LEU A 99 6.52 -5.39 -13.11
N LEU A 100 6.94 -5.05 -11.89
CA LEU A 100 7.84 -3.93 -11.62
C LEU A 100 9.27 -4.18 -12.17
N GLY A 101 9.63 -5.42 -12.50
CA GLY A 101 11.00 -5.80 -12.87
C GLY A 101 11.98 -5.90 -11.69
N GLU A 102 11.57 -5.45 -10.51
CA GLU A 102 12.30 -5.51 -9.24
C GLU A 102 11.37 -5.92 -8.09
N LEU A 103 11.95 -6.31 -6.96
CA LEU A 103 11.17 -6.69 -5.78
C LEU A 103 10.58 -5.46 -5.11
N PHE A 104 9.30 -5.53 -4.75
CA PHE A 104 8.68 -4.54 -3.86
C PHE A 104 9.27 -4.66 -2.46
N THR A 105 10.29 -3.83 -2.18
CA THR A 105 11.08 -3.84 -0.95
C THR A 105 11.42 -2.41 -0.54
N ASN A 106 12.10 -2.24 0.59
CA ASN A 106 12.55 -0.93 1.09
C ASN A 106 11.39 0.06 1.30
N VAL A 107 10.25 -0.44 1.77
CA VAL A 107 9.13 0.39 2.20
C VAL A 107 8.99 0.28 3.71
N THR A 108 9.23 1.41 4.38
CA THR A 108 9.06 1.54 5.83
C THR A 108 8.19 2.76 6.08
N MET A 109 7.11 2.57 6.83
CA MET A 109 6.15 3.61 7.15
C MET A 109 6.14 3.85 8.66
N TYR A 110 5.68 5.02 9.06
CA TYR A 110 5.48 5.36 10.46
C TYR A 110 4.10 5.98 10.67
N LYS A 111 3.55 5.77 11.87
CA LYS A 111 2.35 6.44 12.34
C LYS A 111 2.71 7.31 13.53
N ARG A 112 2.27 8.57 13.50
CA ARG A 112 2.23 9.44 14.68
C ARG A 112 0.91 9.23 15.39
N VAL A 113 0.96 8.95 16.69
CA VAL A 113 -0.21 8.65 17.51
C VAL A 113 -1.22 9.80 17.42
N GLY A 114 -2.47 9.48 17.08
CA GLY A 114 -3.57 10.45 17.00
C GLY A 114 -3.51 11.42 15.83
N LYS A 115 -2.58 11.24 14.87
CA LYS A 115 -2.42 12.12 13.70
C LYS A 115 -2.61 11.33 12.40
N SER A 116 -3.29 11.93 11.43
CA SER A 116 -3.31 11.42 10.05
C SER A 116 -2.31 12.18 9.19
N ALA A 117 -1.49 11.45 8.45
CA ALA A 117 -0.53 12.05 7.52
C ALA A 117 -1.18 12.60 6.23
N GLY A 118 -2.41 12.17 5.90
CA GLY A 118 -3.13 12.63 4.70
C GLY A 118 -2.42 12.27 3.39
N ILE A 119 -1.62 11.21 3.37
CA ILE A 119 -0.94 10.73 2.17
C ILE A 119 -1.91 9.93 1.31
N ASN A 120 -1.82 10.11 -0.01
CA ASN A 120 -2.48 9.27 -1.02
C ASN A 120 -1.55 9.17 -2.23
N THR A 121 -0.93 8.01 -2.43
CA THR A 121 -0.08 7.74 -3.61
C THR A 121 -0.79 6.87 -4.64
N HIS A 122 -2.12 6.76 -4.61
CA HIS A 122 -2.88 5.90 -5.52
C HIS A 122 -4.18 6.56 -6.06
N PRO A 123 -4.17 7.86 -6.43
CA PRO A 123 -5.39 8.60 -6.77
C PRO A 123 -6.17 8.06 -7.98
N SER A 124 -5.53 7.34 -8.90
CA SER A 124 -6.17 6.79 -10.11
C SER A 124 -6.91 5.46 -9.93
N CYS A 125 -6.81 4.81 -8.76
CA CYS A 125 -7.38 3.47 -8.57
C CYS A 125 -8.20 3.31 -7.29
N ALA A 126 -9.20 2.44 -7.36
CA ALA A 126 -10.05 2.04 -6.25
C ALA A 126 -9.58 0.70 -5.64
N TRP A 127 -10.23 0.29 -4.54
CA TRP A 127 -9.94 -0.95 -3.83
C TRP A 127 -10.29 -2.20 -4.66
#